data_AF-A0A928E0Y2-F1
#
_entry.id   AF-A0A928E0Y2-F1
#
_cell.length_a   1.000
_cell.length_b   1.000
_cell.length_c   1.000
_cell.angle_alpha   90.00
_cell.angle_beta   90.00
_cell.angle_gamma   90.00
#
_symmetry.space_group_name_H-M   'P 1'
#
loop_
_entity.id
_entity.type
_entity.pdbx_description
1 polymer ?
#
loop_
_entity_poly.entity_id
_entity_poly.type
_entity_poly.pdbx_seq_one_letter_code
_entity_poly.pdbx_strand_id
1 'polypeptide(L)'
;VQGDERDVIIFSVAYAQNEKGKLAHNFGWLNQTGGENRLNVAISRAKRKIHLVQSFDPSELQVESSKNEGPKIFKKYLEYAAAVSRRDQETMRSILWSFIDPTLKKDDPGVSDELFRNMVKENLAKCGYEIETQIGVGGYRIDLAVKKDGKYLLGIECGTWADSKNIAVRERDYHRQKYLRARGWNIYRIWSPDWWKNPQREIEKVRSFIDSMEKETAEPSGTPEKMDIPK
;
A
#
# COMPACT_ATOMS: atom_id res chain seq x y z
N VAL A 1 -4.99 17.51 15.95
CA VAL A 1 -3.84 17.15 15.09
C VAL A 1 -4.28 17.20 13.63
N GLN A 2 -4.45 18.39 13.08
CA GLN A 2 -4.77 18.56 11.67
C GLN A 2 -3.74 19.54 11.11
N GLY A 3 -2.97 19.10 10.10
CA GLY A 3 -1.90 19.88 9.46
C GLY A 3 -0.48 19.51 9.90
N ASP A 4 -0.30 19.06 11.13
CA ASP A 4 1.04 18.79 11.69
C ASP A 4 1.52 17.36 11.43
N GLU A 5 2.66 17.24 10.76
CA GLU A 5 3.44 16.01 10.60
C GLU A 5 4.73 16.08 11.42
N ARG A 6 5.25 14.92 11.84
CA ARG A 6 6.52 14.80 12.58
C ARG A 6 7.30 13.60 12.06
N ASP A 7 8.62 13.64 12.17
CA ASP A 7 9.47 12.51 11.77
C ASP A 7 9.15 11.26 12.60
N VAL A 8 8.94 11.46 13.90
CA VAL A 8 8.62 10.41 14.85
C VAL A 8 7.36 10.81 15.63
N ILE A 9 6.43 9.88 15.74
CA ILE A 9 5.26 10.02 16.62
C ILE A 9 5.29 8.94 17.69
N ILE A 10 4.96 9.32 18.91
CA ILE A 10 4.77 8.38 20.02
C ILE A 10 3.29 8.31 20.33
N PHE A 11 2.70 7.12 20.17
CA PHE A 11 1.36 6.82 20.66
C PHE A 11 1.47 6.12 22.01
N SER A 12 0.82 6.68 23.03
CA SER A 12 0.70 6.07 24.35
C SER A 12 -0.75 5.66 24.58
N VAL A 13 -0.98 4.36 24.78
CA VAL A 13 -2.30 3.75 24.93
C VAL A 13 -2.35 3.11 26.32
N ALA A 14 -2.71 3.91 27.31
CA ALA A 14 -2.71 3.51 28.72
C ALA A 14 -4.13 3.25 29.22
N TYR A 15 -4.46 1.97 29.39
CA TYR A 15 -5.71 1.51 29.98
C TYR A 15 -5.44 0.35 30.92
N ALA A 16 -6.32 0.17 31.91
CA ALA A 16 -6.26 -0.92 32.86
C ALA A 16 -7.60 -1.66 32.88
N GLN A 17 -7.54 -2.93 33.26
CA GLN A 17 -8.74 -3.71 33.53
C GLN A 17 -9.45 -3.15 34.77
N ASN A 18 -10.77 -3.14 34.75
CA ASN A 18 -11.57 -2.86 35.94
C ASN A 18 -11.60 -4.07 36.88
N GLU A 19 -12.29 -3.95 38.02
CA GLU A 19 -12.45 -5.01 39.02
C GLU A 19 -13.06 -6.32 38.46
N LYS A 20 -13.73 -6.24 37.29
CA LYS A 20 -14.32 -7.39 36.59
C LYS A 20 -13.40 -7.98 35.51
N GLY A 21 -12.13 -7.58 35.48
CA GLY A 21 -11.14 -8.01 34.48
C GLY A 21 -11.38 -7.46 33.07
N LYS A 22 -12.23 -6.43 32.90
CA LYS A 22 -12.55 -5.88 31.58
C LYS A 22 -11.78 -4.59 31.33
N LEU A 23 -11.10 -4.52 30.20
CA LEU A 23 -10.48 -3.29 29.73
C LEU A 23 -11.55 -2.32 29.20
N ALA A 24 -11.46 -1.05 29.60
CA ALA A 24 -12.34 -0.02 29.05
C ALA A 24 -12.00 0.24 27.57
N HIS A 25 -13.00 0.22 26.69
CA HIS A 25 -12.85 0.49 25.27
C HIS A 25 -13.41 1.86 24.86
N ASN A 26 -13.41 2.84 25.76
CA ASN A 26 -13.83 4.22 25.46
C ASN A 26 -12.61 5.07 25.03
N PHE A 27 -12.31 5.02 23.75
CA PHE A 27 -11.27 5.79 23.05
C PHE A 27 -11.79 7.15 22.55
N GLY A 28 -12.87 7.67 23.16
CA GLY A 28 -13.43 9.00 22.87
C GLY A 28 -13.83 9.15 21.41
N TRP A 29 -13.18 10.06 20.69
CA TRP A 29 -13.45 10.34 19.28
C TRP A 29 -13.25 9.15 18.34
N LEU A 30 -12.45 8.17 18.74
CA LEU A 30 -12.27 6.94 17.96
C LEU A 30 -13.50 6.02 18.05
N ASN A 31 -14.28 6.11 19.13
CA ASN A 31 -15.54 5.35 19.28
C ASN A 31 -16.70 5.97 18.51
N GLN A 32 -16.54 7.14 17.91
CA GLN A 32 -17.59 7.80 17.12
C GLN A 32 -17.58 7.30 15.67
N THR A 33 -18.67 7.53 14.95
CA THR A 33 -18.73 7.32 13.50
C THR A 33 -17.64 8.14 12.80
N GLY A 34 -16.88 7.53 11.89
CA GLY A 34 -15.72 8.17 11.26
C GLY A 34 -14.44 8.13 12.10
N GLY A 35 -14.43 7.46 13.26
CA GLY A 35 -13.26 7.31 14.12
C GLY A 35 -12.07 6.67 13.41
N GLU A 36 -12.33 5.74 12.48
CA GLU A 36 -11.34 5.11 11.62
C GLU A 36 -10.57 6.12 10.75
N ASN A 37 -11.24 7.17 10.27
CA ASN A 37 -10.57 8.23 9.52
C ASN A 37 -9.65 9.07 10.40
N ARG A 38 -10.05 9.29 11.67
CA ARG A 38 -9.21 9.97 12.67
C ARG A 38 -7.97 9.14 12.99
N LEU A 39 -8.12 7.82 13.11
CA LEU A 39 -7.00 6.90 13.28
C LEU A 39 -6.05 6.97 12.07
N ASN A 40 -6.58 6.86 10.85
CA ASN A 40 -5.79 6.96 9.61
C ASN A 40 -5.01 8.27 9.54
N VAL A 41 -5.65 9.38 9.89
CA VAL A 41 -4.99 10.69 9.98
C VAL A 41 -3.87 10.65 11.01
N ALA A 42 -4.12 10.16 12.22
CA ALA A 42 -3.13 10.13 13.28
C ALA A 42 -1.89 9.28 12.89
N ILE A 43 -2.10 8.05 12.38
CA ILE A 43 -1.00 7.15 12.02
C ILE A 43 -0.21 7.65 10.80
N SER A 44 -0.84 8.39 9.88
CA SER A 44 -0.16 8.94 8.70
C SER A 44 0.64 10.21 8.96
N ARG A 45 0.57 10.79 10.17
CA ARG A 45 1.37 11.98 10.54
C ARG A 45 2.84 11.68 10.80
N ALA A 46 3.21 10.41 10.99
CA ALA A 46 4.59 10.02 11.19
C ALA A 46 5.28 9.85 9.85
N LYS A 47 6.33 10.64 9.57
CA LYS A 47 7.08 10.55 8.31
C LYS A 47 8.04 9.36 8.28
N ARG A 48 8.64 9.01 9.43
CA ARG A 48 9.67 7.97 9.50
C ARG A 48 9.29 6.81 10.42
N LYS A 49 8.80 7.09 11.63
CA LYS A 49 8.59 6.04 12.63
C LYS A 49 7.47 6.35 13.62
N ILE A 50 6.82 5.30 14.07
CA ILE A 50 5.89 5.35 15.20
C ILE A 50 6.46 4.50 16.34
N HIS A 51 6.44 5.05 17.55
CA HIS A 51 6.60 4.27 18.77
C HIS A 51 5.23 4.09 19.42
N LEU A 52 4.77 2.86 19.53
CA LEU A 52 3.52 2.53 20.19
C LEU A 52 3.85 1.95 21.57
N VAL A 53 3.41 2.63 22.62
CA VAL A 53 3.53 2.20 24.02
C VAL A 53 2.13 1.86 24.51
N GLN A 54 1.94 0.64 25.02
CA GLN A 54 0.65 0.16 25.51
C GLN A 54 0.81 -0.57 26.85
N SER A 55 -0.19 -0.48 27.71
CA SER A 55 -0.17 -1.07 29.06
C SER A 55 -0.91 -2.41 29.18
N PHE A 56 -1.34 -2.98 28.06
CA PHE A 56 -2.12 -4.22 27.97
C PHE A 56 -1.79 -4.96 26.67
N ASP A 57 -2.11 -6.25 26.58
CA ASP A 57 -2.02 -6.99 25.32
C ASP A 57 -3.24 -6.68 24.43
N PRO A 58 -3.05 -6.36 23.14
CA PRO A 58 -4.16 -6.04 22.23
C PRO A 58 -5.31 -7.06 22.21
N SER A 59 -5.03 -8.34 22.47
CA SER A 59 -6.05 -9.39 22.54
C SER A 59 -7.06 -9.19 23.67
N GLU A 60 -6.69 -8.44 24.71
CA GLU A 60 -7.56 -8.09 25.85
C GLU A 60 -8.66 -7.07 25.47
N LEU A 61 -8.52 -6.37 24.33
CA LEU A 61 -9.55 -5.46 23.85
C LEU A 61 -10.74 -6.22 23.27
N GLN A 62 -11.88 -6.13 23.95
CA GLN A 62 -13.14 -6.68 23.47
C GLN A 62 -13.92 -5.59 22.71
N VAL A 63 -13.79 -5.58 21.38
CA VAL A 63 -14.35 -4.54 20.49
C VAL A 63 -15.27 -5.13 19.41
N GLU A 64 -15.50 -6.44 19.45
CA GLU A 64 -16.30 -7.18 18.47
C GLU A 64 -17.76 -6.68 18.45
N SER A 65 -18.29 -6.31 19.62
CA SER A 65 -19.62 -5.73 19.79
C SER A 65 -19.68 -4.22 19.57
N SER A 66 -18.56 -3.57 19.23
CA SER A 66 -18.52 -2.12 19.04
C SER A 66 -19.37 -1.71 17.84
N LYS A 67 -20.20 -0.67 18.03
CA LYS A 67 -21.10 -0.13 17.01
C LYS A 67 -20.35 0.48 15.82
N ASN A 68 -19.19 1.09 16.07
CA ASN A 68 -18.41 1.78 15.06
C ASN A 68 -17.13 1.00 14.74
N GLU A 69 -16.59 1.19 13.54
CA GLU A 69 -15.42 0.45 13.05
C GLU A 69 -14.09 0.93 13.67
N GLY A 70 -14.00 2.20 14.09
CA GLY A 70 -12.80 2.79 14.69
C GLY A 70 -12.13 1.91 15.75
N PRO A 71 -12.83 1.45 16.81
CA PRO A 71 -12.25 0.58 17.83
C PRO A 71 -11.77 -0.77 17.31
N LYS A 72 -12.46 -1.36 16.33
CA LYS A 72 -12.07 -2.65 15.72
C LYS A 72 -10.79 -2.50 14.89
N ILE A 73 -10.71 -1.45 14.08
CA ILE A 73 -9.51 -1.14 13.28
C ILE A 73 -8.34 -0.79 14.20
N PHE A 74 -8.60 -0.08 15.30
CA PHE A 74 -7.57 0.24 16.28
C PHE A 74 -7.00 -1.00 16.95
N LYS A 75 -7.83 -1.94 17.40
CA LYS A 75 -7.36 -3.25 17.92
C LYS A 75 -6.43 -3.94 16.91
N LYS A 76 -6.87 -4.08 15.65
CA LYS A 76 -6.05 -4.67 14.58
C LYS A 76 -4.73 -3.92 14.37
N TYR A 77 -4.72 -2.59 14.48
CA TYR A 77 -3.49 -1.80 14.38
C TYR A 77 -2.51 -2.08 15.53
N LEU A 78 -3.01 -2.20 16.77
CA LEU A 78 -2.19 -2.54 17.93
C LEU A 78 -1.62 -3.97 17.80
N GLU A 79 -2.44 -4.93 17.37
CA GLU A 79 -2.01 -6.31 17.07
C GLU A 79 -0.92 -6.33 15.98
N TYR A 80 -1.11 -5.57 14.90
CA TYR A 80 -0.13 -5.44 13.82
C TYR A 80 1.18 -4.84 14.32
N ALA A 81 1.13 -3.75 15.08
CA ALA A 81 2.32 -3.11 15.64
C ALA A 81 3.08 -4.05 16.59
N ALA A 82 2.37 -4.84 17.41
CA ALA A 82 2.97 -5.86 18.25
C ALA A 82 3.66 -6.96 17.42
N ALA A 83 3.01 -7.45 16.37
CA ALA A 83 3.59 -8.45 15.46
C ALA A 83 4.85 -7.91 14.74
N VAL A 84 4.83 -6.65 14.27
CA VAL A 84 6.00 -5.95 13.72
C VAL A 84 7.14 -5.92 14.74
N SER A 85 6.85 -5.54 15.99
CA SER A 85 7.86 -5.47 17.06
C SER A 85 8.47 -6.84 17.38
N ARG A 86 7.69 -7.91 17.28
CA ARG A 86 8.14 -9.30 17.50
C ARG A 86 8.73 -9.95 16.25
N ARG A 87 8.70 -9.27 15.10
CA ARG A 87 9.08 -9.81 13.77
C ARG A 87 8.27 -11.04 13.35
N ASP A 88 7.02 -11.13 13.78
CA ASP A 88 6.09 -12.21 13.45
C ASP A 88 5.42 -11.97 12.09
N GLN A 89 6.02 -12.55 11.04
CA GLN A 89 5.59 -12.39 9.65
C GLN A 89 4.22 -12.99 9.36
N GLU A 90 3.87 -14.08 10.03
CA GLU A 90 2.61 -14.78 9.79
C GLU A 90 1.43 -13.95 10.33
N THR A 91 1.53 -13.48 11.56
CA THR A 91 0.51 -12.62 12.18
C THR A 91 0.38 -11.29 11.45
N MET A 92 1.50 -10.65 11.10
CA MET A 92 1.48 -9.42 10.28
C MET A 92 0.69 -9.64 8.99
N ARG A 93 1.00 -10.71 8.26
CA ARG A 93 0.32 -11.04 7.00
C ARG A 93 -1.16 -11.28 7.23
N SER A 94 -1.53 -12.12 8.19
CA SER A 94 -2.92 -12.44 8.52
C SER A 94 -3.77 -11.18 8.77
N ILE A 95 -3.27 -10.26 9.61
CA ILE A 95 -3.97 -9.01 9.93
C ILE A 95 -4.15 -8.15 8.69
N LEU A 96 -3.11 -7.99 7.86
CA LEU A 96 -3.18 -7.21 6.64
C LEU A 96 -4.16 -7.79 5.62
N TRP A 97 -4.25 -9.13 5.51
CA TRP A 97 -5.27 -9.78 4.67
C TRP A 97 -6.69 -9.57 5.18
N SER A 98 -6.87 -9.40 6.50
CA SER A 98 -8.18 -9.15 7.11
C SER A 98 -8.80 -7.79 6.77
N PHE A 99 -8.02 -6.86 6.20
CA PHE A 99 -8.50 -5.55 5.74
C PHE A 99 -8.99 -5.55 4.30
N ILE A 100 -8.77 -6.63 3.56
CA ILE A 100 -9.19 -6.74 2.18
C ILE A 100 -10.66 -7.17 2.19
N ASP A 101 -11.49 -6.34 1.57
CA ASP A 101 -12.89 -6.68 1.34
C ASP A 101 -12.96 -8.02 0.59
N PRO A 102 -13.66 -9.04 1.12
CA PRO A 102 -13.84 -10.32 0.46
C PRO A 102 -14.43 -10.22 -0.94
N THR A 103 -15.24 -9.19 -1.21
CA THR A 103 -15.84 -8.91 -2.54
C THR A 103 -14.86 -8.22 -3.49
N LEU A 104 -13.78 -7.64 -2.95
CA LEU A 104 -12.68 -7.03 -3.71
C LEU A 104 -11.42 -7.91 -3.72
N LYS A 105 -11.46 -9.09 -3.09
CA LYS A 105 -10.54 -10.16 -3.49
C LYS A 105 -10.75 -10.28 -4.99
N LYS A 106 -9.74 -9.92 -5.78
CA LYS A 106 -9.67 -10.49 -7.12
C LYS A 106 -9.87 -11.97 -6.87
N ASP A 107 -10.94 -12.54 -7.44
CA ASP A 107 -11.01 -13.99 -7.60
C ASP A 107 -9.62 -14.40 -8.02
N ASP A 108 -9.05 -15.38 -7.30
CA ASP A 108 -7.70 -15.90 -7.51
C ASP A 108 -7.32 -15.72 -8.98
N PRO A 109 -6.35 -14.82 -9.30
CA PRO A 109 -6.25 -14.22 -10.63
C PRO A 109 -6.45 -15.32 -11.66
N GLY A 110 -7.60 -15.29 -12.33
CA GLY A 110 -8.03 -16.45 -13.11
C GLY A 110 -6.90 -16.87 -14.04
N VAL A 111 -6.76 -18.16 -14.34
CA VAL A 111 -5.60 -18.73 -15.06
C VAL A 111 -5.08 -17.83 -16.20
N SER A 112 -5.97 -17.17 -16.94
CA SER A 112 -5.64 -16.17 -17.97
C SER A 112 -4.82 -14.96 -17.48
N ASP A 113 -5.15 -14.36 -16.34
CA ASP A 113 -4.45 -13.21 -15.76
C ASP A 113 -3.04 -13.60 -15.30
N GLU A 114 -2.90 -14.79 -14.70
CA GLU A 114 -1.60 -15.32 -14.34
C GLU A 114 -0.74 -15.62 -15.57
N LEU A 115 -1.31 -16.27 -16.59
CA LEU A 115 -0.64 -16.49 -17.87
C LEU A 115 -0.20 -15.17 -18.50
N PHE A 116 -1.07 -14.16 -18.53
CA PHE A 116 -0.73 -12.84 -19.05
C PHE A 116 0.46 -12.21 -18.30
N ARG A 117 0.42 -12.19 -16.96
CA ARG A 117 1.54 -11.68 -16.15
C ARG A 117 2.84 -12.44 -16.41
N ASN A 118 2.77 -13.77 -16.50
CA ASN A 118 3.95 -14.61 -16.74
C ASN A 118 4.55 -14.36 -18.13
N MET A 119 3.71 -14.21 -19.17
CA MET A 119 4.20 -13.86 -20.51
C MET A 119 4.91 -12.50 -20.50
N VAL A 120 4.35 -11.48 -19.85
CA VAL A 120 4.98 -10.16 -19.74
C VAL A 120 6.33 -10.28 -19.03
N LYS A 121 6.38 -10.97 -17.89
CA LYS A 121 7.59 -11.23 -17.13
C LYS A 121 8.67 -11.88 -18.00
N GLU A 122 8.33 -12.98 -18.68
CA GLU A 122 9.28 -13.75 -19.50
C GLU A 122 9.85 -12.93 -20.66
N ASN A 123 9.02 -12.12 -21.34
CA ASN A 123 9.48 -11.30 -22.45
C ASN A 123 10.39 -10.15 -22.00
N LEU A 124 10.07 -9.51 -20.87
CA LEU A 124 10.97 -8.51 -20.28
C LEU A 124 12.27 -9.13 -19.77
N ALA A 125 12.21 -10.32 -19.16
CA ALA A 125 13.40 -11.05 -18.74
C ALA A 125 14.31 -11.42 -19.92
N LYS A 126 13.75 -11.84 -21.07
CA LYS A 126 14.49 -12.07 -22.33
C LYS A 126 15.17 -10.80 -22.86
N CYS A 127 14.65 -9.62 -22.51
CA CYS A 127 15.29 -8.34 -22.84
C CYS A 127 16.40 -7.94 -21.85
N GLY A 128 16.73 -8.78 -20.88
CA GLY A 128 17.80 -8.55 -19.90
C GLY A 128 17.37 -7.82 -18.62
N TYR A 129 16.06 -7.63 -18.41
CA TYR A 129 15.56 -7.01 -17.18
C TYR A 129 15.41 -8.03 -16.04
N GLU A 130 15.86 -7.65 -14.85
CA GLU A 130 15.56 -8.39 -13.62
C GLU A 130 14.13 -8.07 -13.18
N ILE A 131 13.24 -9.07 -13.16
CA ILE A 131 11.82 -8.89 -12.82
C ILE A 131 11.45 -9.67 -11.56
N GLU A 132 10.95 -8.97 -10.56
CA GLU A 132 10.26 -9.58 -9.42
C GLU A 132 8.74 -9.47 -9.57
N THR A 133 8.01 -10.39 -8.95
CA THR A 133 6.54 -10.44 -9.05
C THR A 133 5.90 -10.16 -7.70
N GLN A 134 4.66 -9.67 -7.74
CA GLN A 134 3.79 -9.60 -6.57
C GLN A 134 4.37 -8.75 -5.42
N ILE A 135 5.02 -7.63 -5.76
CA ILE A 135 5.68 -6.73 -4.81
C ILE A 135 4.64 -5.95 -4.02
N GLY A 136 4.63 -6.13 -2.70
CA GLY A 136 3.75 -5.38 -1.81
C GLY A 136 3.36 -6.17 -0.58
N VAL A 137 2.35 -5.67 0.13
CA VAL A 137 1.98 -6.14 1.46
C VAL A 137 0.45 -6.23 1.55
N GLY A 138 -0.04 -7.33 2.14
CA GLY A 138 -1.48 -7.66 2.12
C GLY A 138 -1.98 -7.83 0.69
N GLY A 139 -3.13 -7.20 0.40
CA GLY A 139 -3.81 -7.26 -0.90
C GLY A 139 -3.34 -6.20 -1.91
N TYR A 140 -2.44 -5.31 -1.50
CA TYR A 140 -1.87 -4.30 -2.37
C TYR A 140 -0.53 -4.77 -2.90
N ARG A 141 -0.54 -5.30 -4.13
CA ARG A 141 0.66 -5.81 -4.80
C ARG A 141 0.78 -5.27 -6.21
N ILE A 142 1.94 -4.78 -6.56
CA ILE A 142 2.32 -4.47 -7.94
C ILE A 142 2.58 -5.82 -8.64
N ASP A 143 2.03 -6.01 -9.84
CA ASP A 143 2.06 -7.30 -10.51
C ASP A 143 3.49 -7.76 -10.81
N LEU A 144 4.30 -6.86 -11.39
CA LEU A 144 5.70 -7.05 -11.71
C LEU A 144 6.51 -5.80 -11.32
N ALA A 145 7.78 -5.95 -10.99
CA ALA A 145 8.70 -4.84 -10.76
C ALA A 145 10.03 -5.08 -11.47
N VAL A 146 10.46 -4.11 -12.27
CA VAL A 146 11.78 -4.08 -12.91
C VAL A 146 12.80 -3.61 -11.89
N LYS A 147 13.85 -4.41 -11.68
CA LYS A 147 14.99 -4.10 -10.84
C LYS A 147 16.21 -3.72 -11.67
N LYS A 148 17.00 -2.79 -11.13
CA LYS A 148 18.32 -2.41 -11.61
C LYS A 148 19.19 -2.07 -10.41
N ASP A 149 20.38 -2.65 -10.33
CA ASP A 149 21.36 -2.42 -9.24
C ASP A 149 20.76 -2.59 -7.83
N GLY A 150 19.91 -3.60 -7.66
CA GLY A 150 19.23 -3.90 -6.39
C GLY A 150 18.10 -2.94 -6.00
N LYS A 151 17.74 -1.97 -6.85
CA LYS A 151 16.63 -1.02 -6.64
C LYS A 151 15.49 -1.27 -7.60
N TYR A 152 14.27 -0.98 -7.16
CA TYR A 152 13.09 -1.00 -8.04
C TYR A 152 13.06 0.26 -8.90
N LEU A 153 13.10 0.07 -10.23
CA LEU A 153 13.07 1.14 -11.22
C LEU A 153 11.63 1.43 -11.69
N LEU A 154 10.86 0.35 -11.92
CA LEU A 154 9.52 0.43 -12.50
C LEU A 154 8.61 -0.63 -11.89
N GLY A 155 7.43 -0.23 -11.42
CA GLY A 155 6.31 -1.14 -11.20
C GLY A 155 5.47 -1.27 -12.47
N ILE A 156 5.08 -2.49 -12.81
CA ILE A 156 4.21 -2.80 -13.94
C ILE A 156 2.91 -3.39 -13.41
N GLU A 157 1.78 -2.81 -13.83
CA GLU A 157 0.44 -3.36 -13.60
C GLU A 157 -0.07 -4.01 -14.88
N CYS A 158 -0.51 -5.26 -14.77
CA CYS A 158 -1.08 -6.04 -15.85
C CYS A 158 -2.61 -5.92 -15.78
N GLY A 159 -3.15 -4.96 -16.52
CA GLY A 159 -4.59 -4.69 -16.55
C GLY A 159 -5.34 -5.65 -17.46
N THR A 160 -6.50 -6.13 -17.02
CA THR A 160 -7.34 -7.02 -17.82
C THR A 160 -8.39 -6.23 -18.63
N TRP A 161 -8.92 -6.85 -19.68
CA TRP A 161 -10.07 -6.30 -20.41
C TRP A 161 -11.30 -6.13 -19.52
N ALA A 162 -11.56 -7.07 -18.61
CA ALA A 162 -12.66 -6.99 -17.65
C ALA A 162 -12.51 -5.75 -16.74
N ASP A 163 -11.30 -5.50 -16.25
CA ASP A 163 -10.97 -4.30 -15.46
C ASP A 163 -11.24 -3.00 -16.23
N SER A 164 -10.93 -2.98 -17.53
CA SER A 164 -11.07 -1.78 -18.37
C SER A 164 -12.53 -1.30 -18.55
N LYS A 165 -13.51 -2.20 -18.37
CA LYS A 165 -14.94 -1.91 -18.57
C LYS A 165 -15.68 -1.50 -17.29
N ASN A 166 -15.09 -1.73 -16.12
CA ASN A 166 -15.73 -1.43 -14.84
C ASN A 166 -15.27 -0.07 -14.30
N ILE A 167 -16.19 0.91 -14.23
CA ILE A 167 -15.90 2.28 -13.78
C ILE A 167 -15.29 2.31 -12.36
N ALA A 168 -15.81 1.50 -11.44
CA ALA A 168 -15.29 1.42 -10.07
C ALA A 168 -13.85 0.88 -10.03
N VAL A 169 -13.51 -0.05 -10.92
CA VAL A 169 -12.14 -0.56 -11.07
C VAL A 169 -11.21 0.54 -11.61
N ARG A 170 -11.66 1.34 -12.58
CA ARG A 170 -10.87 2.44 -13.14
C ARG A 170 -10.61 3.55 -12.13
N GLU A 171 -11.61 3.95 -11.34
CA GLU A 171 -11.43 4.93 -10.26
C GLU A 171 -10.44 4.44 -9.22
N ARG A 172 -10.60 3.19 -8.76
CA ARG A 172 -9.65 2.56 -7.83
C ARG A 172 -8.23 2.57 -8.38
N ASP A 173 -8.08 2.17 -9.64
CA ASP A 173 -6.79 2.08 -10.31
C ASP A 173 -6.14 3.46 -10.48
N TYR A 174 -6.92 4.50 -10.78
CA TYR A 174 -6.44 5.88 -10.81
C TYR A 174 -5.91 6.33 -9.45
N HIS A 175 -6.70 6.15 -8.38
CA HIS A 175 -6.29 6.50 -7.02
C HIS A 175 -5.07 5.71 -6.56
N ARG A 176 -5.02 4.42 -6.90
CA ARG A 176 -3.92 3.52 -6.59
C ARG A 176 -2.62 3.95 -7.27
N GLN A 177 -2.64 4.26 -8.56
CA GLN A 177 -1.46 4.75 -9.26
C GLN A 177 -0.98 6.09 -8.70
N LYS A 178 -1.91 7.01 -8.41
CA LYS A 178 -1.59 8.29 -7.75
C LYS A 178 -0.93 8.06 -6.38
N TYR A 179 -1.45 7.13 -5.59
CA TYR A 179 -0.93 6.77 -4.27
C TYR A 179 0.48 6.17 -4.33
N LEU A 180 0.74 5.27 -5.28
CA LEU A 180 2.05 4.64 -5.49
C LEU A 180 3.09 5.67 -5.98
N ARG A 181 2.72 6.49 -6.96
CA ARG A 181 3.57 7.57 -7.49
C ARG A 181 3.96 8.60 -6.44
N ALA A 182 3.02 8.99 -5.57
CA ALA A 182 3.31 9.86 -4.44
C ALA A 182 4.33 9.27 -3.43
N ARG A 183 4.59 7.96 -3.49
CA ARG A 183 5.60 7.26 -2.68
C ARG A 183 6.85 6.88 -3.47
N GLY A 184 7.07 7.52 -4.62
CA GLY A 184 8.28 7.36 -5.42
C GLY A 184 8.27 6.17 -6.38
N TRP A 185 7.14 5.48 -6.56
CA TRP A 185 7.04 4.44 -7.59
C TRP A 185 6.77 5.04 -8.97
N ASN A 186 7.58 4.69 -9.95
CA ASN A 186 7.17 4.75 -11.34
C ASN A 186 6.23 3.58 -11.61
N ILE A 187 5.07 3.85 -12.22
CA ILE A 187 4.07 2.83 -12.55
C ILE A 187 3.72 2.91 -14.03
N TYR A 188 3.92 1.81 -14.73
CA TYR A 188 3.50 1.59 -16.12
C TYR A 188 2.42 0.50 -16.17
N ARG A 189 1.46 0.64 -17.08
CA ARG A 189 0.37 -0.34 -17.23
C ARG A 189 0.41 -0.96 -18.61
N ILE A 190 0.31 -2.29 -18.64
CA ILE A 190 0.14 -3.06 -19.87
C ILE A 190 -1.27 -3.64 -19.86
N TRP A 191 -2.05 -3.35 -20.89
CA TRP A 191 -3.39 -3.89 -21.04
C TRP A 191 -3.36 -5.20 -21.82
N SER A 192 -4.07 -6.22 -21.32
CA SER A 192 -4.09 -7.53 -21.96
C SER A 192 -4.53 -7.51 -23.45
N PRO A 193 -5.52 -6.69 -23.89
CA PRO A 193 -5.85 -6.61 -25.32
C PRO A 193 -4.70 -6.09 -26.19
N ASP A 194 -3.96 -5.08 -25.72
CA ASP A 194 -2.84 -4.52 -26.46
C ASP A 194 -1.69 -5.52 -26.54
N TRP A 195 -1.44 -6.23 -25.43
CA TRP A 195 -0.48 -7.32 -25.37
C TRP A 195 -0.81 -8.42 -26.39
N TRP A 196 -2.03 -8.95 -26.37
CA TRP A 196 -2.44 -10.01 -27.30
C TRP A 196 -2.41 -9.57 -28.76
N LYS A 197 -2.59 -8.28 -29.04
CA LYS A 197 -2.49 -7.72 -30.40
C LYS A 197 -1.05 -7.64 -30.88
N ASN A 198 -0.13 -7.15 -30.05
CA ASN A 198 1.29 -7.05 -30.41
C ASN A 198 2.19 -6.99 -29.16
N PRO A 199 2.67 -8.14 -28.65
CA PRO A 199 3.51 -8.17 -27.45
C PRO A 199 4.81 -7.39 -27.63
N GLN A 200 5.42 -7.51 -28.82
CA GLN A 200 6.71 -6.87 -29.12
C GLN A 200 6.60 -5.34 -29.03
N ARG A 201 5.52 -4.76 -29.55
CA ARG A 201 5.26 -3.33 -29.44
C ARG A 201 5.07 -2.88 -27.98
N GLU A 202 4.38 -3.66 -27.16
CA GLU A 202 4.21 -3.32 -25.75
C GLU A 202 5.53 -3.39 -24.98
N ILE A 203 6.39 -4.38 -25.29
CA ILE A 203 7.75 -4.45 -24.75
C ILE A 203 8.58 -3.24 -25.16
N GLU A 204 8.54 -2.83 -26.43
CA GLU A 204 9.26 -1.65 -26.91
C GLU A 204 8.81 -0.35 -26.23
N LYS A 205 7.50 -0.21 -25.95
CA LYS A 205 7.00 0.93 -25.17
C LYS A 205 7.53 0.92 -23.73
N VAL A 206 7.55 -0.24 -23.08
CA VAL A 206 8.13 -0.38 -21.72
C VAL A 206 9.61 -0.01 -21.73
N ARG A 207 10.37 -0.49 -22.71
CA ARG A 207 11.79 -0.14 -22.89
C ARG A 207 11.99 1.36 -23.06
N SER A 208 11.22 1.96 -23.96
CA SER A 208 11.27 3.40 -24.22
C SER A 208 10.95 4.22 -22.96
N PHE A 209 10.00 3.74 -22.14
CA PHE A 209 9.65 4.35 -20.86
C PHE A 209 10.77 4.21 -19.82
N ILE A 210 11.43 3.06 -19.76
CA ILE A 210 12.62 2.86 -18.92
C ILE A 210 13.73 3.81 -19.35
N ASP A 211 14.03 3.89 -20.64
CA ASP A 211 15.08 4.75 -21.18
C ASP A 211 14.80 6.24 -20.89
N SER A 212 13.53 6.69 -20.93
CA SER A 212 13.19 8.07 -20.58
C SER A 212 13.41 8.38 -19.11
N MET A 213 13.06 7.45 -18.20
CA MET A 213 13.29 7.62 -16.76
C MET A 213 14.78 7.68 -16.42
N GLU A 214 15.61 6.89 -17.13
CA GLU A 214 17.05 6.89 -16.94
C GLU A 214 17.70 8.18 -17.43
N LYS A 215 17.18 8.79 -18.50
CA LYS A 215 17.63 10.11 -18.96
C LYS A 215 17.28 11.22 -17.98
N GLU A 216 16.06 11.23 -17.45
CA GLU A 216 15.62 12.20 -16.44
C GLU A 216 16.42 12.11 -15.14
N THR A 217 16.94 10.94 -14.78
CA THR A 217 17.82 10.76 -13.61
C THR A 217 19.29 11.13 -13.87
N ALA A 218 19.71 11.19 -15.14
CA ALA A 218 21.07 11.55 -15.54
C ALA A 218 21.27 13.07 -15.70
N GLU A 219 20.21 13.86 -15.89
CA GLU A 219 20.29 15.33 -15.87
C GLU A 219 20.22 15.83 -14.41
N PRO A 220 21.21 16.61 -13.93
CA PRO A 220 21.17 17.12 -12.57
C PRO A 220 20.02 18.11 -12.45
N SER A 221 19.06 17.81 -11.58
CA SER A 221 18.00 18.73 -11.18
C SER A 221 18.61 20.07 -10.79
N GLY A 222 18.39 21.08 -11.63
CA GLY A 222 18.76 22.46 -11.33
C GLY A 222 18.25 22.84 -9.93
N THR A 223 19.11 23.51 -9.18
CA THR A 223 18.81 24.10 -7.86
C THR A 223 17.40 24.70 -7.82
N PRO A 224 16.55 24.36 -6.84
CA PRO A 224 15.28 25.04 -6.67
C PRO A 224 15.55 26.50 -6.33
N GLU A 225 15.14 27.38 -7.23
CA GLU A 225 15.09 28.82 -7.04
C GLU A 225 14.30 29.12 -5.76
N LYS A 226 14.93 29.86 -4.84
CA LYS A 226 14.31 30.28 -3.58
C LYS A 226 13.07 31.12 -3.93
N MET A 227 11.88 30.59 -3.66
CA MET A 227 10.68 31.42 -3.60
C MET A 227 10.76 32.29 -2.35
N ASP A 228 11.06 33.57 -2.54
CA ASP A 228 10.87 34.61 -1.53
C ASP A 228 9.38 34.70 -1.16
N ILE A 229 9.07 34.50 0.11
CA ILE A 229 7.74 34.76 0.67
C ILE A 229 7.78 36.19 1.22
N PRO A 230 6.93 37.12 0.74
CA PRO A 230 6.85 38.47 1.29
C PRO A 230 6.38 38.44 2.75
N LYS A 231 6.95 39.33 3.57
CA LYS A 231 6.68 39.52 5.00
C LYS A 231 5.21 39.82 5.32
#